data_AF-A0A3N9UP23-F1
#
_entry.id   AF-A0A3N9UP23-F1
#
_cell.length_a   1.000
_cell.length_b   1.000
_cell.length_c   1.000
_cell.angle_alpha   90.00
_cell.angle_beta   90.00
_cell.angle_gamma   90.00
#
_symmetry.space_group_name_H-M   'P 1'
#
loop_
_entity.id
_entity.type
_entity.pdbx_description
1 polymer ?
#
loop_
_entity_poly.entity_id
_entity_poly.type
_entity_poly.pdbx_seq_one_letter_code
_entity_poly.pdbx_strand_id
1 'polypeptide(L)'
;MKKAIVVGGGISGLTAAHYLQKKARGAQIELEVILLEQEQRVGGKIWSIKQDGYLCEWGPNGFLDNKPQTLELCRELGAAAQLLRSNDNARKRFIYADGRLHQLPENGPAFLKSKLISWPGKLRLSLEPLMGKPPVDVDETLAAFARRRLGDEALRKLIGPMVSGIFAGDPETMSLQSCFPRIAELEREYGSLIIAMVKLAKKKKKEVAEGKVVASAAGPGGVLTSFRGGIQTITDILAAKLGN
;
A
#
# COMPACT_ATOMS: atom_id res chain seq x y z
N MET A 1 -24.67 -28.32 13.69
CA MET A 1 -23.38 -27.62 13.69
C MET A 1 -22.61 -27.78 12.37
N LYS A 2 -22.38 -26.69 11.62
CA LYS A 2 -21.44 -26.65 10.49
C LYS A 2 -20.01 -26.44 10.99
N LYS A 3 -19.01 -26.84 10.22
CA LYS A 3 -17.59 -26.59 10.53
C LYS A 3 -16.90 -25.83 9.40
N ALA A 4 -16.05 -24.88 9.74
CA ALA A 4 -15.13 -24.22 8.81
C ALA A 4 -13.71 -24.31 9.36
N ILE A 5 -12.75 -24.65 8.51
CA ILE A 5 -11.33 -24.72 8.86
C ILE A 5 -10.61 -23.57 8.14
N VAL A 6 -9.88 -22.77 8.90
CA VAL A 6 -9.02 -21.69 8.40
C VAL A 6 -7.57 -22.11 8.62
N VAL A 7 -6.80 -22.23 7.54
CA VAL A 7 -5.38 -22.60 7.61
C VAL A 7 -4.52 -21.34 7.55
N GLY A 8 -3.74 -21.11 8.60
CA GLY A 8 -2.88 -19.94 8.81
C GLY A 8 -3.47 -18.93 9.79
N GLY A 9 -2.75 -18.64 10.88
CA GLY A 9 -3.07 -17.67 11.93
C GLY A 9 -2.47 -16.28 11.69
N GLY A 10 -2.14 -15.93 10.46
CA GLY A 10 -1.80 -14.54 10.07
C GLY A 10 -3.02 -13.61 10.08
N ILE A 11 -2.79 -12.31 9.82
CA ILE A 11 -3.88 -11.32 9.76
C ILE A 11 -5.05 -11.74 8.84
N SER A 12 -4.75 -12.36 7.69
CA SER A 12 -5.78 -12.84 6.76
C SER A 12 -6.65 -13.95 7.37
N GLY A 13 -6.04 -14.94 8.02
CA GLY A 13 -6.80 -16.04 8.63
C GLY A 13 -7.55 -15.61 9.89
N LEU A 14 -6.92 -14.80 10.74
CA LEU A 14 -7.56 -14.23 11.94
C LEU A 14 -8.79 -13.39 11.58
N THR A 15 -8.68 -12.53 10.57
CA THR A 15 -9.83 -11.72 10.11
C THR A 15 -10.89 -12.58 9.41
N ALA A 16 -10.51 -13.58 8.61
CA ALA A 16 -11.45 -14.51 8.00
C ALA A 16 -12.25 -15.28 9.06
N ALA A 17 -11.58 -15.85 10.06
CA ALA A 17 -12.22 -16.55 11.17
C ALA A 17 -13.18 -15.62 11.94
N HIS A 18 -12.73 -14.40 12.24
CA HIS A 18 -13.54 -13.38 12.93
C HIS A 18 -14.82 -13.06 12.15
N TYR A 19 -14.71 -12.79 10.85
CA TYR A 19 -15.87 -12.46 10.03
C TYR A 19 -16.78 -13.67 9.75
N LEU A 20 -16.26 -14.89 9.68
CA LEU A 20 -17.07 -16.11 9.61
C LEU A 20 -17.93 -16.27 10.85
N GLN A 21 -17.35 -16.18 12.04
CA GLN A 21 -18.10 -16.25 13.30
C GLN A 21 -19.14 -15.12 13.42
N LYS A 22 -18.76 -13.89 13.07
CA LYS A 22 -19.66 -12.72 13.11
C LYS A 22 -20.86 -12.90 12.17
N LYS A 23 -20.62 -13.33 10.93
CA LYS A 23 -21.69 -13.59 9.95
C LYS A 23 -22.58 -14.75 10.37
N ALA A 24 -22.00 -15.85 10.87
CA ALA A 24 -22.77 -17.00 11.35
C ALA A 24 -23.68 -16.63 12.51
N ARG A 25 -23.18 -15.86 13.49
CA ARG A 25 -23.99 -15.34 14.61
C ARG A 25 -25.15 -14.47 14.13
N GLY A 26 -24.88 -13.54 13.19
CA GLY A 26 -25.90 -12.67 12.61
C GLY A 26 -26.97 -13.42 11.81
N ALA A 27 -26.59 -14.52 11.16
CA ALA A 27 -27.50 -15.40 10.43
C ALA A 27 -28.11 -16.52 11.29
N GLN A 28 -27.83 -16.56 12.59
CA GLN A 28 -28.25 -17.62 13.52
C GLN A 28 -27.84 -19.04 13.04
N ILE A 29 -26.70 -19.14 12.38
CA ILE A 29 -26.11 -20.41 11.93
C ILE A 29 -25.14 -20.89 13.00
N GLU A 30 -25.35 -22.11 13.49
CA GLU A 30 -24.41 -22.80 14.36
C GLU A 30 -23.17 -23.23 13.54
N LEU A 31 -22.08 -22.47 13.69
CA LEU A 31 -20.80 -22.67 12.99
C LEU A 31 -19.66 -22.78 14.00
N GLU A 32 -18.95 -23.91 13.96
CA GLU A 32 -17.64 -24.09 14.59
C GLU A 32 -16.56 -23.61 13.60
N VAL A 33 -15.68 -22.71 14.05
CA VAL A 33 -14.54 -22.23 13.26
C VAL A 33 -13.26 -22.72 13.91
N ILE A 34 -12.50 -23.54 13.20
CA ILE A 34 -11.20 -24.07 13.64
C ILE A 34 -10.12 -23.33 12.88
N LEU A 35 -9.22 -22.64 13.58
CA LEU A 35 -8.05 -21.99 13.00
C LEU A 35 -6.81 -22.84 13.30
N LEU A 36 -6.09 -23.21 12.25
CA LEU A 36 -4.86 -24.00 12.36
C LEU A 36 -3.66 -23.10 12.04
N GLU A 37 -2.77 -22.91 12.99
CA GLU A 37 -1.49 -22.22 12.82
C GLU A 37 -0.35 -23.21 13.08
N GLN A 38 0.68 -23.15 12.25
CA GLN A 38 1.84 -24.03 12.35
C GLN A 38 2.81 -23.53 13.44
N GLU A 39 2.92 -22.22 13.59
CA GLU A 39 3.81 -21.58 14.56
C GLU A 39 3.23 -21.61 15.98
N GLN A 40 4.09 -21.41 16.98
CA GLN A 40 3.69 -21.30 18.40
C GLN A 40 2.95 -19.98 18.73
N ARG A 41 2.75 -19.12 17.74
CA ARG A 41 2.10 -17.82 17.87
C ARG A 41 1.26 -17.53 16.63
N VAL A 42 0.20 -16.76 16.84
CA VAL A 42 -0.57 -16.15 15.75
C VAL A 42 0.04 -14.79 15.34
N GLY A 43 -0.53 -14.19 14.31
CA GLY A 43 -0.10 -12.92 13.72
C GLY A 43 0.72 -13.07 12.44
N GLY A 44 1.34 -14.24 12.22
CA GLY A 44 2.10 -14.54 11.01
C GLY A 44 3.24 -13.53 10.80
N LYS A 45 3.22 -12.80 9.67
CA LYS A 45 4.23 -11.77 9.37
C LYS A 45 4.15 -10.55 10.29
N ILE A 46 3.04 -10.34 11.00
CA ILE A 46 2.92 -9.31 12.02
C ILE A 46 3.58 -9.83 13.30
N TRP A 47 4.62 -9.14 13.75
CA TRP A 47 5.32 -9.45 14.99
C TRP A 47 6.01 -8.21 15.54
N SER A 48 5.65 -7.84 16.77
CA SER A 48 6.20 -6.71 17.49
C SER A 48 7.00 -7.22 18.69
N ILE A 49 8.28 -6.84 18.79
CA ILE A 49 9.20 -7.25 19.86
C ILE A 49 9.45 -6.04 20.77
N LYS A 50 9.28 -6.23 22.08
CA LYS A 50 9.62 -5.23 23.09
C LYS A 50 10.90 -5.64 23.79
N GLN A 51 11.97 -4.87 23.61
CA GLN A 51 13.29 -5.19 24.13
C GLN A 51 14.06 -3.91 24.45
N ASP A 52 14.70 -3.85 25.61
CA ASP A 52 15.56 -2.74 26.05
C ASP A 52 14.90 -1.35 25.97
N GLY A 53 13.58 -1.29 26.23
CA GLY A 53 12.79 -0.06 26.12
C GLY A 53 12.35 0.30 24.70
N TYR A 54 12.74 -0.47 23.70
CA TYR A 54 12.32 -0.32 22.31
C TYR A 54 11.14 -1.21 21.96
N LEU A 55 10.39 -0.77 20.94
CA LEU A 55 9.36 -1.54 20.26
C LEU A 55 9.80 -1.69 18.80
N CYS A 56 10.15 -2.91 18.41
CA CYS A 56 10.71 -3.25 17.10
C CYS A 56 9.72 -4.09 16.31
N GLU A 57 9.40 -3.68 15.09
CA GLU A 57 8.51 -4.42 14.19
C GLU A 57 9.34 -5.33 13.28
N TRP A 58 9.04 -6.64 13.30
CA TRP A 58 9.78 -7.62 12.50
C TRP A 58 9.22 -7.82 11.08
N GLY A 59 8.02 -7.32 10.83
CA GLY A 59 7.39 -7.36 9.51
C GLY A 59 6.80 -5.99 9.14
N PRO A 60 5.47 -5.87 8.97
CA PRO A 60 4.88 -4.58 8.66
C PRO A 60 5.04 -3.63 9.84
N ASN A 61 5.42 -2.38 9.55
CA ASN A 61 5.60 -1.36 10.59
C ASN A 61 4.31 -0.56 10.89
N GLY A 62 3.32 -0.67 9.99
CA GLY A 62 2.08 0.08 10.05
C GLY A 62 1.30 -0.07 8.74
N PHE A 63 0.22 0.70 8.63
CA PHE A 63 -0.65 0.78 7.46
C PHE A 63 -1.00 2.23 7.16
N LEU A 64 -1.46 2.51 5.94
CA LEU A 64 -2.02 3.82 5.62
C LEU A 64 -3.48 3.88 6.05
N ASP A 65 -3.87 4.91 6.78
CA ASP A 65 -5.24 5.14 7.28
C ASP A 65 -6.27 5.49 6.18
N ASN A 66 -5.98 5.18 4.92
CA ASN A 66 -6.80 5.51 3.75
C ASN A 66 -7.78 4.41 3.32
N LYS A 67 -7.75 3.24 3.97
CA LYS A 67 -8.68 2.12 3.75
C LYS A 67 -9.74 2.10 4.85
N PRO A 68 -11.00 2.50 4.55
CA PRO A 68 -12.06 2.56 5.56
C PRO A 68 -12.27 1.23 6.29
N GLN A 69 -12.14 0.10 5.58
CA GLN A 69 -12.33 -1.24 6.12
C GLN A 69 -11.33 -1.56 7.24
N THR A 70 -10.08 -1.09 7.13
CA THR A 70 -9.07 -1.29 8.17
C THR A 70 -9.44 -0.51 9.44
N LEU A 71 -9.88 0.74 9.29
CA LEU A 71 -10.31 1.57 10.42
C LEU A 71 -11.63 1.09 11.04
N GLU A 72 -12.52 0.54 10.23
CA GLU A 72 -13.74 -0.12 10.69
C GLU A 72 -13.42 -1.35 11.53
N LEU A 73 -12.55 -2.24 11.06
CA LEU A 73 -12.07 -3.36 11.86
C LEU A 73 -11.46 -2.88 13.19
N CYS A 74 -10.64 -1.82 13.18
CA CYS A 74 -10.08 -1.26 14.41
C CYS A 74 -11.17 -0.78 15.39
N ARG A 75 -12.26 -0.18 14.88
CA ARG A 75 -13.40 0.23 15.72
C ARG A 75 -14.18 -0.97 16.25
N GLU A 76 -14.47 -1.95 15.41
CA GLU A 76 -15.18 -3.19 15.78
C GLU A 76 -14.42 -3.98 16.86
N LEU A 77 -13.09 -3.96 16.80
CA LEU A 77 -12.22 -4.61 17.77
C LEU A 77 -12.02 -3.79 19.05
N GLY A 78 -12.50 -2.55 19.12
CA GLY A 78 -12.23 -1.64 20.24
C GLY A 78 -10.79 -1.11 20.29
N ALA A 79 -10.03 -1.26 19.19
CA ALA A 79 -8.63 -0.88 19.08
C ALA A 79 -8.42 0.58 18.61
N ALA A 80 -9.50 1.30 18.26
CA ALA A 80 -9.41 2.65 17.69
C ALA A 80 -8.65 3.65 18.58
N ALA A 81 -8.83 3.59 19.91
CA ALA A 81 -8.13 4.44 20.86
C ALA A 81 -6.61 4.16 20.95
N GLN A 82 -6.17 3.01 20.46
CA GLN A 82 -4.76 2.61 20.44
C GLN A 82 -4.03 3.02 19.15
N LEU A 83 -4.76 3.53 18.15
CA LEU A 83 -4.17 3.99 16.90
C LEU A 83 -3.16 5.12 17.15
N LEU A 84 -2.01 5.02 16.49
CA LEU A 84 -0.91 5.95 16.60
C LEU A 84 -0.48 6.37 15.19
N ARG A 85 -0.75 7.63 14.83
CA ARG A 85 -0.32 8.21 13.57
C ARG A 85 1.16 8.60 13.66
N SER A 86 1.89 8.38 12.57
CA SER A 86 3.28 8.82 12.43
C SER A 86 3.41 10.34 12.51
N ASN A 87 4.59 10.79 12.94
CA ASN A 87 4.96 12.21 12.91
C ASN A 87 5.02 12.73 11.47
N ASP A 88 4.67 14.00 11.23
CA ASP A 88 4.72 14.59 9.89
C ASP A 88 6.12 14.58 9.26
N ASN A 89 7.18 14.55 10.05
CA ASN A 89 8.55 14.34 9.53
C ASN A 89 8.71 13.00 8.81
N ALA A 90 7.95 11.97 9.18
CA ALA A 90 7.97 10.66 8.52
C ALA A 90 7.36 10.69 7.10
N ARG A 91 6.71 11.79 6.70
CA ARG A 91 6.21 11.97 5.33
C ARG A 91 7.34 12.22 4.33
N LYS A 92 8.49 12.73 4.80
CA LYS A 92 9.66 13.03 3.97
C LYS A 92 10.34 11.71 3.60
N ARG A 93 10.26 11.34 2.32
CA ARG A 93 10.89 10.13 1.79
C ARG A 93 12.16 10.49 1.05
N PHE A 94 13.16 9.62 1.11
CA PHE A 94 14.45 9.83 0.46
C PHE A 94 14.81 8.63 -0.42
N ILE A 95 15.44 8.91 -1.56
CA ILE A 95 16.08 7.91 -2.40
C ILE A 95 17.58 8.15 -2.33
N TYR A 96 18.35 7.09 -2.05
CA TYR A 96 19.80 7.14 -2.20
C TYR A 96 20.16 6.89 -3.66
N ALA A 97 20.78 7.88 -4.30
CA ALA A 97 21.23 7.80 -5.68
C ALA A 97 22.46 8.70 -5.87
N ASP A 98 23.36 8.29 -6.77
CA ASP A 98 24.54 9.08 -7.15
C ASP A 98 25.36 9.57 -5.93
N GLY A 99 25.54 8.69 -4.94
CA GLY A 99 26.36 8.95 -3.74
C GLY A 99 25.72 9.83 -2.66
N ARG A 100 24.41 10.14 -2.75
CA ARG A 100 23.72 10.97 -1.73
C ARG A 100 22.24 10.65 -1.58
N LEU A 101 21.67 11.12 -0.47
CA LEU A 101 20.22 11.09 -0.24
C LEU A 101 19.53 12.25 -0.96
N HIS A 102 18.52 11.92 -1.74
CA HIS A 102 17.65 12.85 -2.41
C HIS A 102 16.25 12.79 -1.81
N GLN A 103 15.75 13.91 -1.28
CA GLN A 103 14.35 13.98 -0.88
C GLN A 103 13.45 13.82 -2.12
N LEU A 104 12.45 12.94 -2.02
CA LEU A 104 11.46 12.76 -3.07
C LEU A 104 10.65 14.04 -3.22
N PRO A 105 10.54 14.60 -4.44
CA PRO A 105 9.78 15.80 -4.67
C PRO A 105 8.28 15.53 -4.56
N GLU A 106 7.56 16.40 -3.85
CA GLU A 106 6.13 16.23 -3.57
C GLU A 106 5.22 16.84 -4.64
N ASN A 107 5.78 17.65 -5.55
CA ASN A 107 5.03 18.33 -6.60
C ASN A 107 5.92 18.63 -7.82
N GLY A 108 5.30 19.07 -8.93
CA GLY A 108 5.99 19.39 -10.18
C GLY A 108 7.13 20.42 -10.03
N PRO A 109 6.91 21.60 -9.40
CA PRO A 109 7.98 22.56 -9.15
C PRO A 109 9.15 22.00 -8.34
N ALA A 110 8.89 21.22 -7.30
CA ALA A 110 9.93 20.54 -6.53
C ALA A 110 10.66 19.48 -7.37
N PHE A 111 9.95 18.77 -8.25
CA PHE A 111 10.54 17.78 -9.16
C PHE A 111 11.50 18.43 -10.16
N LEU A 112 11.14 19.58 -10.72
CA LEU A 112 12.01 20.34 -11.62
C LEU A 112 13.29 20.85 -10.93
N LYS A 113 13.20 21.22 -9.65
CA LYS A 113 14.37 21.64 -8.85
C LYS A 113 15.20 20.45 -8.32
N SER A 114 14.59 19.28 -8.20
CA SER A 114 15.26 18.09 -7.67
C SER A 114 16.44 17.67 -8.55
N LYS A 115 17.52 17.22 -7.91
CA LYS A 115 18.68 16.62 -8.58
C LYS A 115 18.60 15.10 -8.67
N LEU A 116 17.48 14.48 -8.28
CA LEU A 116 17.30 13.02 -8.29
C LEU A 116 17.33 12.48 -9.73
N ILE A 117 16.56 13.11 -10.62
CA ILE A 117 16.54 12.80 -12.06
C ILE A 117 17.34 13.87 -12.80
N SER A 118 18.18 13.43 -13.73
CA SER A 118 18.96 14.31 -14.60
C SER A 118 18.09 15.19 -15.51
N TRP A 119 18.63 16.25 -16.08
CA TRP A 119 17.90 17.07 -17.07
C TRP A 119 17.43 16.26 -18.29
N PRO A 120 18.28 15.40 -18.91
CA PRO A 120 17.82 14.47 -19.94
C PRO A 120 16.70 13.54 -19.47
N GLY A 121 16.78 13.02 -18.24
CA GLY A 121 15.72 12.18 -17.67
C GLY A 121 14.40 12.92 -17.45
N LYS A 122 14.46 14.18 -17.02
CA LYS A 122 13.27 15.05 -16.91
C LYS A 122 12.64 15.31 -18.27
N LEU A 123 13.46 15.58 -19.29
CA LEU A 123 12.98 15.71 -20.67
C LEU A 123 12.33 14.41 -21.14
N ARG A 124 12.96 13.25 -20.91
CA ARG A 124 12.42 11.94 -21.24
C ARG A 124 11.06 11.66 -20.58
N LEU A 125 10.90 12.05 -19.32
CA LEU A 125 9.63 11.97 -18.59
C LEU A 125 8.58 12.94 -19.14
N SER A 126 8.98 14.15 -19.58
CA SER A 126 8.04 15.11 -20.17
C SER A 126 7.44 14.63 -21.50
N LEU A 127 8.14 13.74 -22.22
CA LEU A 127 7.70 13.12 -23.46
C LEU A 127 6.78 11.90 -23.23
N GLU A 128 6.49 11.52 -21.97
CA GLU A 128 5.60 10.42 -21.60
C GLU A 128 4.24 10.43 -22.34
N PRO A 129 3.57 11.59 -22.57
CA PRO A 129 2.31 11.61 -23.31
C PRO A 129 2.41 11.18 -24.78
N LEU A 130 3.62 11.22 -25.36
CA LEU A 130 3.89 10.85 -26.74
C LEU A 130 4.33 9.39 -26.89
N MET A 131 4.49 8.66 -25.77
CA MET A 131 4.92 7.27 -25.80
C MET A 131 3.79 6.35 -26.30
N GLY A 132 4.18 5.22 -26.89
CA GLY A 132 3.24 4.24 -27.46
C GLY A 132 2.24 3.68 -26.43
N LYS A 133 1.11 3.19 -26.96
CA LYS A 133 0.07 2.50 -26.19
C LYS A 133 0.62 1.24 -25.48
N PRO A 134 -0.03 0.75 -24.42
CA PRO A 134 0.31 -0.54 -23.83
C PRO A 134 0.20 -1.65 -24.88
N PRO A 135 1.05 -2.70 -24.80
CA PRO A 135 0.92 -3.87 -25.66
C PRO A 135 -0.44 -4.57 -25.42
N VAL A 136 -1.04 -5.07 -26.51
CA VAL A 136 -2.34 -5.76 -26.47
C VAL A 136 -2.11 -7.19 -25.99
N ASP A 137 -2.96 -7.67 -25.07
CA ASP A 137 -2.96 -9.04 -24.53
C ASP A 137 -1.63 -9.52 -23.92
N VAL A 138 -0.78 -8.58 -23.47
CA VAL A 138 0.48 -8.87 -22.78
C VAL A 138 0.42 -8.33 -21.35
N ASP A 139 0.73 -9.18 -20.38
CA ASP A 139 1.06 -8.73 -19.04
C ASP A 139 2.53 -8.32 -18.98
N GLU A 140 2.78 -7.04 -19.23
CA GLU A 140 4.14 -6.51 -19.23
C GLU A 140 4.72 -6.44 -17.82
N THR A 141 6.05 -6.58 -17.74
CA THR A 141 6.76 -6.41 -16.48
C THR A 141 6.81 -4.93 -16.10
N LEU A 142 6.98 -4.64 -14.81
CA LEU A 142 7.12 -3.27 -14.32
C LEU A 142 8.30 -2.54 -14.98
N ALA A 143 9.40 -3.24 -15.21
CA ALA A 143 10.55 -2.69 -15.89
C ALA A 143 10.27 -2.39 -17.37
N ALA A 144 9.62 -3.29 -18.11
CA ALA A 144 9.25 -3.07 -19.51
C ALA A 144 8.34 -1.85 -19.66
N PHE A 145 7.30 -1.75 -18.82
CA PHE A 145 6.43 -0.58 -18.73
C PHE A 145 7.22 0.70 -18.43
N ALA A 146 8.05 0.68 -17.39
CA ALA A 146 8.77 1.86 -16.95
C ALA A 146 9.76 2.35 -18.02
N ARG A 147 10.49 1.46 -18.70
CA ARG A 147 11.40 1.84 -19.80
C ARG A 147 10.66 2.47 -20.97
N ARG A 148 9.58 1.82 -21.40
CA ARG A 148 8.75 2.29 -22.51
C ARG A 148 8.12 3.64 -22.21
N ARG A 149 7.55 3.82 -21.03
CA ARG A 149 6.76 5.00 -20.70
C ARG A 149 7.57 6.12 -20.06
N LEU A 150 8.42 5.79 -19.08
CA LEU A 150 9.12 6.75 -18.22
C LEU A 150 10.63 6.88 -18.54
N GLY A 151 11.24 5.84 -19.11
CA GLY A 151 12.66 5.74 -19.40
C GLY A 151 13.49 5.05 -18.30
N ASP A 152 14.70 4.61 -18.65
CA ASP A 152 15.58 3.82 -17.77
C ASP A 152 16.00 4.53 -16.48
N GLU A 153 16.20 5.85 -16.52
CA GLU A 153 16.59 6.60 -15.32
C GLU A 153 15.45 6.60 -14.29
N ALA A 154 14.19 6.76 -14.73
CA ALA A 154 13.03 6.70 -13.87
C ALA A 154 12.81 5.28 -13.33
N LEU A 155 13.07 4.25 -14.14
CA LEU A 155 13.08 2.87 -13.66
C LEU A 155 14.08 2.70 -12.50
N ARG A 156 15.36 3.05 -12.68
CA ARG A 156 16.37 2.87 -11.63
C ARG A 156 16.15 3.73 -10.39
N LYS A 157 15.75 4.99 -10.55
CA LYS A 157 15.77 5.98 -9.47
C LYS A 157 14.41 6.22 -8.81
N LEU A 158 13.31 5.76 -9.41
CA LEU A 158 11.96 5.94 -8.85
C LEU A 158 11.24 4.60 -8.72
N ILE A 159 11.09 3.85 -9.83
CA ILE A 159 10.28 2.62 -9.84
C ILE A 159 10.96 1.50 -9.06
N GLY A 160 12.25 1.25 -9.30
CA GLY A 160 13.03 0.22 -8.59
C GLY A 160 12.98 0.40 -7.06
N PRO A 161 13.32 1.59 -6.52
CA PRO A 161 13.21 1.83 -5.08
C PRO A 161 11.78 1.71 -4.54
N MET A 162 10.76 2.14 -5.30
CA MET A 162 9.36 1.97 -4.91
C MET A 162 8.97 0.49 -4.84
N VAL A 163 9.36 -0.30 -5.83
CA VAL A 163 9.08 -1.74 -5.90
C VAL A 163 9.80 -2.48 -4.77
N SER A 164 11.07 -2.15 -4.53
CA SER A 164 11.84 -2.69 -3.40
C SER A 164 11.17 -2.35 -2.07
N GLY A 165 10.66 -1.12 -1.89
CA GLY A 165 9.99 -0.70 -0.65
C GLY A 165 8.61 -1.31 -0.40
N ILE A 166 7.88 -1.73 -1.45
CA ILE A 166 6.53 -2.30 -1.31
C ILE A 166 6.55 -3.83 -1.33
N PHE A 167 7.29 -4.41 -2.27
CA PHE A 167 7.27 -5.84 -2.56
C PHE A 167 8.58 -6.54 -2.24
N ALA A 168 9.67 -5.79 -2.00
CA ALA A 168 11.03 -6.32 -1.93
C ALA A 168 11.39 -7.20 -3.15
N GLY A 169 10.82 -6.88 -4.32
CA GLY A 169 10.92 -7.68 -5.54
C GLY A 169 11.75 -7.04 -6.63
N ASP A 170 11.90 -7.76 -7.74
CA ASP A 170 12.61 -7.34 -8.95
C ASP A 170 11.62 -6.84 -10.02
N PRO A 171 11.67 -5.55 -10.42
CA PRO A 171 10.78 -5.01 -11.45
C PRO A 171 10.89 -5.73 -12.81
N GLU A 172 11.98 -6.44 -13.08
CA GLU A 172 12.14 -7.21 -14.34
C GLU A 172 11.24 -8.44 -14.41
N THR A 173 10.76 -8.96 -13.26
CA THR A 173 9.97 -10.20 -13.19
C THR A 173 8.54 -9.97 -12.72
N MET A 174 8.26 -8.79 -12.19
CA MET A 174 6.96 -8.46 -11.59
C MET A 174 5.95 -7.94 -12.62
N SER A 175 4.76 -8.53 -12.59
CA SER A 175 3.58 -8.11 -13.38
C SER A 175 3.13 -6.69 -13.04
N LEU A 176 3.02 -5.81 -14.04
CA LEU A 176 2.44 -4.47 -13.86
C LEU A 176 0.98 -4.59 -13.39
N GLN A 177 0.19 -5.47 -14.02
CA GLN A 177 -1.25 -5.58 -13.77
C GLN A 177 -1.54 -6.09 -12.37
N SER A 178 -0.74 -7.03 -11.86
CA SER A 178 -0.90 -7.59 -10.52
C SER A 178 -0.41 -6.65 -9.43
N CYS A 179 0.75 -6.02 -9.63
CA CYS A 179 1.39 -5.22 -8.58
C CYS A 179 0.88 -3.78 -8.54
N PHE A 180 0.55 -3.18 -9.68
CA PHE A 180 0.10 -1.79 -9.80
C PHE A 180 -1.11 -1.67 -10.75
N PRO A 181 -2.24 -2.37 -10.47
CA PRO A 181 -3.41 -2.43 -11.36
C PRO A 181 -3.93 -1.05 -11.72
N ARG A 182 -3.97 -0.12 -10.75
CA ARG A 182 -4.43 1.24 -10.98
C ARG A 182 -3.58 1.99 -12.02
N ILE A 183 -2.29 1.73 -12.10
CA ILE A 183 -1.41 2.36 -13.09
C ILE A 183 -1.71 1.80 -14.49
N ALA A 184 -1.87 0.48 -14.61
CA ALA A 184 -2.27 -0.17 -15.85
C ALA A 184 -3.64 0.34 -16.34
N GLU A 185 -4.63 0.46 -15.45
CA GLU A 185 -5.94 1.04 -15.75
C GLU A 185 -5.83 2.47 -16.28
N LEU A 186 -5.05 3.32 -15.61
CA LEU A 186 -4.89 4.72 -16.02
C LEU A 186 -4.20 4.84 -17.39
N GLU A 187 -3.20 4.01 -17.68
CA GLU A 187 -2.60 3.98 -19.00
C GLU A 187 -3.61 3.55 -20.06
N ARG A 188 -4.40 2.50 -19.81
CA ARG A 188 -5.42 2.02 -20.76
C ARG A 188 -6.52 3.05 -21.00
N GLU A 189 -7.01 3.71 -19.96
CA GLU A 189 -8.12 4.67 -20.02
C GLU A 189 -7.69 6.00 -20.67
N TYR A 190 -6.50 6.51 -20.33
CA TYR A 190 -6.07 7.86 -20.72
C TYR A 190 -4.97 7.88 -21.79
N GLY A 191 -4.34 6.75 -22.08
CA GLY A 191 -3.17 6.64 -22.98
C GLY A 191 -1.86 7.22 -22.41
N SER A 192 -1.91 7.93 -21.28
CA SER A 192 -0.77 8.58 -20.63
C SER A 192 -1.05 8.82 -19.15
N LEU A 193 -0.04 8.58 -18.31
CA LEU A 193 -0.11 8.83 -16.88
C LEU A 193 -0.12 10.33 -16.56
N ILE A 194 0.63 11.14 -17.31
CA ILE A 194 0.60 12.60 -17.13
C ILE A 194 -0.77 13.17 -17.48
N ILE A 195 -1.36 12.74 -18.60
CA ILE A 195 -2.71 13.13 -19.00
C ILE A 195 -3.73 12.67 -17.96
N ALA A 196 -3.62 11.42 -17.48
CA ALA A 196 -4.45 10.89 -16.41
C ALA A 196 -4.39 11.76 -15.16
N MET A 197 -3.18 12.08 -14.66
CA MET A 197 -2.98 12.92 -13.49
C MET A 197 -3.63 14.31 -13.65
N VAL A 198 -3.46 14.97 -14.80
CA VAL A 198 -4.06 16.29 -15.07
C VAL A 198 -5.58 16.22 -15.09
N LYS A 199 -6.16 15.22 -15.77
CA LYS A 199 -7.62 15.05 -15.86
C LYS A 199 -8.23 14.72 -14.49
N LEU A 200 -7.61 13.82 -13.73
CA LEU A 200 -8.04 13.47 -12.37
C LEU A 200 -7.93 14.65 -11.41
N ALA A 201 -6.86 15.45 -11.49
CA ALA A 201 -6.72 16.65 -10.67
C ALA A 201 -7.80 17.69 -10.98
N LYS A 202 -8.15 17.90 -12.26
CA LYS A 202 -9.26 18.78 -12.66
C LYS A 202 -10.61 18.26 -12.16
N LYS A 203 -10.89 16.97 -12.33
CA LYS A 203 -12.11 16.31 -11.83
C LYS A 203 -12.24 16.48 -10.32
N LYS A 204 -11.15 16.23 -9.59
CA LYS A 204 -11.09 16.41 -8.14
C LYS A 204 -11.37 17.85 -7.71
N LYS A 205 -10.76 18.84 -8.36
CA LYS A 205 -11.03 20.26 -8.05
C LYS A 205 -12.50 20.60 -8.20
N LYS A 206 -13.15 20.06 -9.24
CA LYS A 206 -14.59 20.23 -9.45
C LYS A 206 -15.40 19.55 -8.35
N GLU A 207 -15.10 18.30 -8.01
CA GLU A 207 -15.79 17.56 -6.95
C GLU A 207 -15.61 18.18 -5.56
N VAL A 208 -14.43 18.72 -5.26
CA VAL A 208 -14.16 19.47 -4.01
C VAL A 208 -14.94 20.78 -3.99
N ALA A 209 -15.01 21.50 -5.11
CA ALA A 209 -15.86 22.69 -5.24
C ALA A 209 -17.36 22.36 -5.10
N GLU A 210 -17.76 21.13 -5.44
CA GLU A 210 -19.10 20.57 -5.21
C GLU A 210 -19.29 19.99 -3.78
N GLY A 211 -18.32 20.14 -2.88
CA GLY A 211 -18.41 19.69 -1.48
C GLY A 211 -18.20 18.18 -1.25
N LYS A 212 -17.72 17.43 -2.24
CA LYS A 212 -17.47 15.98 -2.11
C LYS A 212 -16.10 15.70 -1.46
N VAL A 213 -16.05 14.72 -0.56
CA VAL A 213 -14.78 14.22 0.01
C VAL A 213 -14.12 13.29 -1.00
N VAL A 214 -12.99 13.72 -1.59
CA VAL A 214 -12.30 12.95 -2.64
C VAL A 214 -10.90 12.54 -2.20
N ALA A 215 -10.57 11.26 -2.37
CA ALA A 215 -9.23 10.71 -2.11
C ALA A 215 -8.13 11.39 -2.96
N SER A 216 -6.88 11.30 -2.51
CA SER A 216 -5.69 11.85 -3.21
C SER A 216 -5.49 11.22 -4.60
N ALA A 217 -5.11 12.04 -5.59
CA ALA A 217 -4.80 11.60 -6.95
C ALA A 217 -3.29 11.30 -7.17
N ALA A 218 -2.43 11.59 -6.19
CA ALA A 218 -1.00 11.36 -6.25
C ALA A 218 -0.57 10.50 -5.07
N GLY A 219 -0.20 9.25 -5.35
CA GLY A 219 0.19 8.23 -4.36
C GLY A 219 -0.97 7.75 -3.47
N PRO A 220 -0.78 6.63 -2.75
CA PRO A 220 -1.76 6.19 -1.77
C PRO A 220 -1.83 7.27 -0.67
N GLY A 221 -2.98 7.93 -0.56
CA GLY A 221 -3.21 8.95 0.46
C GLY A 221 -3.17 8.39 1.88
N GLY A 222 -3.54 9.19 2.87
CA GLY A 222 -3.55 8.79 4.27
C GLY A 222 -2.20 8.98 4.97
N VAL A 223 -2.20 8.73 6.27
CA VAL A 223 -1.05 8.84 7.17
C VAL A 223 -0.67 7.46 7.63
N LEU A 224 0.65 7.20 7.62
CA LEU A 224 1.20 5.97 8.17
C LEU A 224 0.82 5.88 9.65
N THR A 225 0.14 4.80 9.99
CA THR A 225 -0.50 4.58 11.29
C THR A 225 -0.14 3.18 11.78
N SER A 226 0.09 3.05 13.07
CA SER A 226 0.27 1.77 13.77
C SER A 226 -0.53 1.81 15.07
N PHE A 227 -0.18 1.00 16.06
CA PHE A 227 -0.76 1.02 17.40
C PHE A 227 0.30 1.37 18.44
N ARG A 228 -0.09 1.97 19.56
CA ARG A 228 0.82 2.30 20.68
C ARG A 228 1.61 1.08 21.18
N GLY A 229 1.00 -0.11 21.14
CA GLY A 229 1.61 -1.37 21.55
C GLY A 229 2.37 -2.11 20.45
N GLY A 230 2.44 -1.56 19.24
CA GLY A 230 2.96 -2.23 18.03
C GLY A 230 1.85 -2.81 17.17
N ILE A 231 2.15 -3.06 15.90
CA ILE A 231 1.18 -3.53 14.90
C ILE A 231 0.54 -4.86 15.29
N GLN A 232 1.22 -5.67 16.09
CA GLN A 232 0.71 -6.93 16.63
C GLN A 232 -0.51 -6.77 17.54
N THR A 233 -0.76 -5.56 18.06
CA THR A 233 -1.98 -5.24 18.83
C THR A 233 -3.25 -5.72 18.13
N ILE A 234 -3.35 -5.57 16.80
CA ILE A 234 -4.56 -5.97 16.07
C ILE A 234 -4.73 -7.49 16.02
N THR A 235 -3.64 -8.24 15.87
CA THR A 235 -3.67 -9.70 15.79
C THR A 235 -3.90 -10.32 17.16
N ASP A 236 -3.36 -9.72 18.23
CA ASP A 236 -3.59 -10.17 19.60
C ASP A 236 -5.07 -9.99 20.00
N ILE A 237 -5.69 -8.85 19.64
CA ILE A 237 -7.12 -8.62 19.91
C ILE A 237 -8.00 -9.58 19.09
N LEU A 238 -7.65 -9.83 17.83
CA LEU A 238 -8.37 -10.82 17.00
C LEU A 238 -8.30 -12.21 17.61
N ALA A 239 -7.11 -12.65 18.02
CA ALA A 239 -6.91 -13.95 18.64
C ALA A 239 -7.71 -14.09 19.94
N ALA A 240 -7.64 -13.07 20.82
CA ALA A 240 -8.40 -13.06 22.07
C ALA A 240 -9.92 -13.13 21.85
N LYS A 241 -10.45 -12.60 20.74
CA LYS A 241 -11.87 -12.70 20.39
C LYS A 241 -12.29 -14.05 19.82
N LEU A 242 -11.36 -14.77 19.19
CA LEU A 242 -11.63 -16.10 18.63
C LEU A 242 -11.62 -17.19 19.71
N GLY A 243 -10.94 -16.95 20.83
CA GLY A 243 -10.75 -17.92 21.89
C GLY A 243 -9.53 -18.80 21.65
N ASN A 244 -9.33 -19.77 22.54
CA ASN A 244 -8.32 -20.83 22.37
C ASN A 244 -8.85 -21.95 21.47
#